data_AF-A0A6G1H1K2-F1
#
_entry.id   AF-A0A6G1H1K2-F1
#
_cell.length_a   1.000
_cell.length_b   1.000
_cell.length_c   1.000
_cell.angle_alpha   90.00
_cell.angle_beta   90.00
_cell.angle_gamma   90.00
#
_symmetry.space_group_name_H-M   'P 1'
#
loop_
_entity.id
_entity.type
_entity.pdbx_description
1 polymer ?
#
loop_
_entity_poly.entity_id
_entity_poly.type
_entity_poly.pdbx_seq_one_letter_code
_entity_poly.pdbx_strand_id
1 'polypeptide(L)'
;MISSLFSESNKVHLSASASSIAKSSTQVLSKAFGGDEKIAKQVLSAAKRVLKKRSLETDPTNPSPSPAKKKQKPSFPTPEDPTTQTPAALETSLALPTPIKDPAQLENIVLETNRAPLLLAFVVTLLKYNMPAQPLSSRLSLGQAVVSANSRSKAVSIGLEEGKSAEEEGWGGEWPVVVVMGREVRVLRRWGYDPDEGKEELPKEEERNDVEDGAPKGENEETQKSATTLIGDTQSSLQTLNHEEIQQSTAAAAAPEEPPLWGIDLEALKGKNPSSAKSSHHTTTSPNLPIHTPHSARSYLLKSFTRAPIPTPGHEKEKKTPASVLAAEKEENLALLLGALELVFESWVEGGRVERGKLGWRAWEGYCRVRPDVRGGVGGWGERGRVGLGEKGVLGLGWRE
;
A
#
# COMPACT_ATOMS: atom_id res chain seq x y z
N MET A 1 -31.22 19.28 -30.52
CA MET A 1 -31.44 20.26 -29.43
C MET A 1 -30.71 21.59 -29.65
N ILE A 2 -29.44 21.63 -30.06
CA ILE A 2 -28.70 22.89 -30.28
C ILE A 2 -29.30 23.74 -31.42
N SER A 3 -29.76 23.13 -32.52
CA SER A 3 -30.39 23.86 -33.63
C SER A 3 -31.75 24.48 -33.30
N SER A 4 -32.50 23.93 -32.33
CA SER A 4 -33.78 24.50 -31.88
C SER A 4 -33.57 25.79 -31.08
N LEU A 5 -32.55 25.79 -30.21
CA LEU A 5 -32.16 26.94 -29.38
C LEU A 5 -31.67 28.14 -30.20
N PHE A 6 -31.09 27.88 -31.37
CA PHE A 6 -30.66 28.92 -32.31
C PHE A 6 -31.83 29.64 -33.00
N SER A 7 -32.94 28.94 -33.25
CA SER A 7 -34.12 29.51 -33.93
C SER A 7 -34.91 30.46 -33.02
N GLU A 8 -35.04 30.12 -31.74
CA GLU A 8 -35.78 30.93 -30.75
C GLU A 8 -35.02 32.18 -30.29
N SER A 9 -33.68 32.14 -30.29
CA SER A 9 -32.85 33.29 -29.91
C SER A 9 -32.96 34.47 -30.89
N ASN A 10 -33.37 34.22 -32.15
CA ASN A 10 -33.51 35.27 -33.18
C ASN A 10 -34.86 36.02 -33.13
N LYS A 11 -35.84 35.54 -32.34
CA LYS A 11 -37.15 36.20 -32.18
C LYS A 11 -37.16 37.35 -31.18
N VAL A 12 -36.14 37.40 -30.32
CA VAL A 12 -35.90 38.49 -29.38
C VAL A 12 -34.58 39.09 -29.81
N HIS A 13 -34.49 40.41 -30.00
CA HIS A 13 -33.36 41.11 -30.61
C HIS A 13 -32.08 41.09 -29.73
N LEU A 14 -31.68 39.91 -29.25
CA LEU A 14 -30.49 39.59 -28.49
C LEU A 14 -29.44 39.15 -29.50
N SER A 15 -28.39 39.95 -29.70
CA SER A 15 -27.26 39.48 -30.51
C SER A 15 -26.72 38.18 -29.91
N ALA A 16 -26.49 37.17 -30.74
CA ALA A 16 -26.12 35.80 -30.37
C ALA A 16 -24.71 35.66 -29.74
N SER A 17 -24.24 36.69 -29.04
CA SER A 17 -22.97 36.71 -28.32
C SER A 17 -23.19 36.40 -26.84
N ALA A 18 -22.36 35.52 -26.29
CA ALA A 18 -22.37 35.15 -24.86
C ALA A 18 -22.29 36.37 -23.92
N SER A 19 -21.66 37.47 -24.38
CA SER A 19 -21.59 38.75 -23.65
C SER A 19 -22.94 39.43 -23.46
N SER A 20 -23.78 39.43 -24.49
CA SER A 20 -25.13 40.00 -24.44
C SER A 20 -26.04 39.17 -23.54
N ILE A 21 -25.91 37.83 -23.60
CA ILE A 21 -26.71 36.89 -22.79
C ILE A 21 -26.35 36.98 -21.31
N ALA A 22 -25.06 37.15 -20.97
CA ALA A 22 -24.61 37.26 -19.57
C ALA A 22 -25.03 38.58 -18.88
N LYS A 23 -25.24 39.65 -19.65
CA LYS A 23 -25.69 40.97 -19.18
C LYS A 23 -27.20 41.12 -19.13
N SER A 24 -27.95 40.16 -19.68
CA SER A 24 -29.41 40.18 -19.71
C SER A 24 -30.01 39.67 -18.40
N SER A 25 -31.26 40.05 -18.09
CA SER A 25 -31.97 39.57 -16.90
C SER A 25 -32.65 38.22 -17.14
N THR A 26 -32.84 37.45 -16.07
CA THR A 26 -33.47 36.11 -16.13
C THR A 26 -34.93 36.17 -16.62
N GLN A 27 -35.63 37.29 -16.42
CA GLN A 27 -37.01 37.49 -16.88
C GLN A 27 -37.11 37.69 -18.41
N VAL A 28 -36.09 38.29 -19.03
CA VAL A 28 -36.04 38.44 -20.50
C VAL A 28 -35.74 37.08 -21.15
N LEU A 29 -34.83 36.32 -20.55
CA LEU A 29 -34.46 34.98 -21.03
C LEU A 29 -35.59 33.97 -20.83
N SER A 30 -36.35 34.04 -19.74
CA SER A 30 -37.51 33.13 -19.56
C SER A 30 -38.59 33.38 -20.61
N LYS A 31 -38.87 34.64 -20.96
CA LYS A 31 -39.79 34.97 -22.07
C LYS A 31 -39.28 34.49 -23.43
N ALA A 32 -37.97 34.54 -23.66
CA ALA A 32 -37.34 34.05 -24.89
C ALA A 32 -37.40 32.52 -25.02
N PHE A 33 -37.35 31.78 -23.91
CA PHE A 33 -37.44 30.31 -23.86
C PHE A 33 -38.84 29.81 -23.48
N GLY A 34 -39.90 30.51 -23.91
CA GLY A 34 -41.28 30.02 -23.76
C GLY A 34 -41.79 29.91 -22.32
N GLY A 35 -41.17 30.61 -21.37
CA GLY A 35 -41.54 30.62 -19.96
C GLY A 35 -40.72 29.68 -19.07
N ASP A 36 -39.78 28.89 -19.61
CA ASP A 36 -39.02 27.93 -18.80
C ASP A 36 -37.86 28.59 -18.03
N GLU A 37 -38.10 28.82 -16.74
CA GLU A 37 -37.17 29.48 -15.83
C GLU A 37 -35.90 28.65 -15.56
N LYS A 38 -35.97 27.32 -15.67
CA LYS A 38 -34.82 26.43 -15.42
C LYS A 38 -33.80 26.54 -16.54
N ILE A 39 -34.28 26.54 -17.79
CA ILE A 39 -33.43 26.69 -18.98
C ILE A 39 -32.80 28.09 -19.00
N ALA A 40 -33.58 29.14 -18.69
CA ALA A 40 -33.07 30.50 -18.61
C ALA A 40 -31.92 30.66 -17.59
N LYS A 41 -32.05 30.06 -16.40
CA LYS A 41 -30.99 30.06 -15.37
C LYS A 41 -29.76 29.27 -15.79
N GLN A 42 -29.95 28.13 -16.44
CA GLN A 42 -28.86 27.28 -16.91
C GLN A 42 -28.05 27.97 -18.02
N VAL A 43 -28.73 28.60 -18.98
CA VAL A 43 -28.10 29.35 -20.08
C VAL A 43 -27.34 30.58 -19.55
N LEU A 44 -27.92 31.33 -18.60
CA LEU A 44 -27.26 32.48 -17.97
C LEU A 44 -26.01 32.06 -17.18
N SER A 45 -26.07 30.95 -16.44
CA SER A 45 -24.92 30.39 -15.71
C SER A 45 -23.82 29.93 -16.66
N ALA A 46 -24.18 29.27 -17.76
CA ALA A 46 -23.24 28.85 -18.80
C ALA A 46 -22.56 30.05 -19.48
N ALA A 47 -23.32 31.09 -19.86
CA ALA A 47 -22.78 32.29 -20.47
C ALA A 47 -21.78 33.01 -19.54
N LYS A 48 -22.12 33.16 -18.26
CA LYS A 48 -21.21 33.75 -17.25
C LYS A 48 -19.93 32.95 -17.05
N ARG A 49 -20.00 31.62 -17.09
CA ARG A 49 -18.82 30.74 -17.01
C ARG A 49 -17.90 30.89 -18.21
N VAL A 50 -18.46 31.02 -19.42
CA VAL A 50 -17.67 31.22 -20.65
C VAL A 50 -16.96 32.59 -20.65
N LEU A 51 -17.62 33.66 -20.19
CA LEU A 51 -16.96 34.96 -20.04
C LEU A 51 -15.84 34.93 -19.01
N LYS A 52 -16.01 34.22 -17.90
CA LYS A 52 -14.96 34.11 -16.86
C LYS A 52 -13.75 33.29 -17.30
N LYS A 53 -13.93 32.39 -18.27
CA LYS A 53 -12.83 31.59 -18.85
C LYS A 53 -12.06 32.36 -19.93
N ARG A 54 -12.75 33.24 -20.68
CA ARG A 54 -12.11 34.06 -21.73
C ARG A 54 -11.26 35.21 -21.19
N SER A 55 -11.60 35.76 -20.01
CA SER A 55 -10.76 36.76 -19.34
C SER A 55 -9.49 36.19 -18.68
N LEU A 56 -9.25 34.88 -18.78
CA LEU A 56 -8.03 34.21 -18.31
C LEU A 56 -7.01 33.93 -19.43
N GLU A 57 -7.32 34.26 -20.69
CA GLU A 57 -6.46 33.92 -21.84
C GLU A 57 -5.86 35.14 -22.58
N THR A 58 -6.07 36.37 -22.10
CA THR A 58 -5.50 37.58 -22.72
C THR A 58 -5.05 38.62 -21.68
N ASP A 59 -3.84 38.46 -21.11
CA ASP A 59 -2.91 39.57 -20.79
C ASP A 59 -1.59 39.03 -20.18
N PRO A 60 -0.38 39.33 -20.72
CA PRO A 60 0.89 38.80 -20.21
C PRO A 60 1.62 39.72 -19.22
N THR A 61 0.92 40.59 -18.49
CA THR A 61 1.56 41.47 -17.50
C THR A 61 0.73 41.66 -16.24
N ASN A 62 1.27 41.14 -15.14
CA ASN A 62 1.02 41.45 -13.71
C ASN A 62 0.35 40.31 -12.89
N PRO A 63 1.03 39.75 -11.86
CA PRO A 63 0.50 38.66 -11.03
C PRO A 63 -0.20 39.18 -9.77
N SER A 64 -1.44 38.76 -9.51
CA SER A 64 -2.04 38.86 -8.16
C SER A 64 -3.16 37.82 -7.97
N PRO A 65 -3.42 37.38 -6.72
CA PRO A 65 -3.56 35.96 -6.38
C PRO A 65 -5.00 35.45 -6.53
N SER A 66 -5.12 34.25 -7.11
CA SER A 66 -6.32 33.43 -6.98
C SER A 66 -6.22 32.53 -5.74
N PRO A 67 -7.36 32.21 -5.08
CA PRO A 67 -7.36 31.51 -3.80
C PRO A 67 -6.83 30.09 -3.97
N ALA A 68 -5.76 29.78 -3.25
CA ALA A 68 -5.16 28.46 -3.21
C ALA A 68 -6.21 27.43 -2.74
N LYS A 69 -6.59 26.51 -3.63
CA LYS A 69 -7.06 25.20 -3.19
C LYS A 69 -5.96 24.65 -2.29
N LYS A 70 -6.32 24.31 -1.06
CA LYS A 70 -5.45 23.73 -0.03
C LYS A 70 -4.83 22.44 -0.59
N LYS A 71 -3.71 22.58 -1.30
CA LYS A 71 -2.82 21.49 -1.69
C LYS A 71 -2.22 20.98 -0.39
N GLN A 72 -2.50 19.73 -0.02
CA GLN A 72 -1.65 19.05 0.94
C GLN A 72 -0.24 19.05 0.36
N LYS A 73 0.68 19.75 1.02
CA LYS A 73 2.10 19.69 0.71
C LYS A 73 2.56 18.23 0.90
N PRO A 74 3.34 17.65 -0.02
CA PRO A 74 4.11 16.46 0.29
C PRO A 74 5.20 16.86 1.28
N SER A 75 5.07 16.41 2.53
CA SER A 75 6.05 16.64 3.58
C SER A 75 7.12 15.55 3.53
N PHE A 76 8.34 15.92 3.14
CA PHE A 76 9.56 15.25 3.60
C PHE A 76 10.56 16.32 4.06
N PRO A 77 11.38 16.03 5.09
CA PRO A 77 11.97 17.04 5.94
C PRO A 77 13.36 17.43 5.47
N THR A 78 13.66 18.73 5.63
CA THR A 78 15.02 19.24 5.82
C THR A 78 15.25 19.29 7.34
N PRO A 79 16.47 19.10 7.88
CA PRO A 79 16.72 18.92 9.32
C PRO A 79 16.30 20.06 10.27
N GLU A 80 15.66 21.12 9.77
CA GLU A 80 15.52 22.40 10.46
C GLU A 80 14.05 22.84 10.66
N ASP A 81 13.07 21.99 10.33
CA ASP A 81 11.63 22.30 10.43
C ASP A 81 10.95 21.51 11.58
N PRO A 82 10.28 22.15 12.56
CA PRO A 82 9.65 21.50 13.73
C PRO A 82 8.39 20.65 13.40
N THR A 83 8.18 20.28 12.14
CA THR A 83 7.09 19.40 11.69
C THR A 83 7.57 18.03 11.19
N THR A 84 8.82 17.68 11.50
CA THR A 84 9.42 16.39 11.16
C THR A 84 8.85 15.31 12.10
N GLN A 85 7.81 14.61 11.65
CA GLN A 85 7.30 13.42 12.35
C GLN A 85 8.45 12.42 12.48
N THR A 86 8.77 12.01 13.72
CA THR A 86 9.82 11.02 13.97
C THR A 86 9.49 9.69 13.28
N PRO A 87 10.48 8.86 12.92
CA PRO A 87 10.25 7.52 12.39
C PRO A 87 9.26 6.70 13.22
N ALA A 88 9.42 6.69 14.55
CA ALA A 88 8.49 6.02 15.46
C ALA A 88 7.06 6.58 15.35
N ALA A 89 6.90 7.90 15.36
CA ALA A 89 5.57 8.53 15.23
C ALA A 89 4.91 8.22 13.88
N LEU A 90 5.70 8.09 12.80
CA LEU A 90 5.22 7.67 11.50
C LEU A 90 4.71 6.22 11.55
N GLU A 91 5.49 5.29 12.10
CA GLU A 91 5.07 3.88 12.20
C GLU A 91 3.82 3.72 13.08
N THR A 92 3.73 4.44 14.20
CA THR A 92 2.55 4.47 15.06
C THR A 92 1.31 4.98 14.30
N SER A 93 1.45 6.04 13.51
CA SER A 93 0.33 6.58 12.72
C SER A 93 -0.15 5.61 11.62
N LEU A 94 0.71 4.69 11.20
CA LEU A 94 0.42 3.69 10.17
C LEU A 94 -0.07 2.36 10.73
N ALA A 95 -0.13 2.18 12.05
CA ALA A 95 -0.54 0.93 12.69
C ALA A 95 -1.86 0.38 12.09
N LEU A 96 -1.84 -0.91 11.76
CA LEU A 96 -3.02 -1.65 11.31
C LEU A 96 -3.72 -2.30 12.52
N PRO A 97 -4.99 -2.69 12.39
CA PRO A 97 -5.71 -3.39 13.45
C PRO A 97 -5.01 -4.69 13.85
N THR A 98 -5.02 -4.99 15.14
CA THR A 98 -4.42 -6.22 15.66
C THR A 98 -5.08 -7.45 15.03
N PRO A 99 -4.32 -8.37 14.41
CA PRO A 99 -4.88 -9.56 13.77
C PRO A 99 -5.68 -10.45 14.75
N ILE A 100 -6.90 -10.85 14.36
CA ILE A 100 -7.72 -11.79 15.14
C ILE A 100 -7.54 -13.20 14.56
N LYS A 101 -6.85 -14.06 15.31
CA LYS A 101 -6.43 -15.40 14.85
C LYS A 101 -7.31 -16.55 15.35
N ASP A 102 -8.54 -16.27 15.81
CA ASP A 102 -9.44 -17.33 16.27
C ASP A 102 -10.07 -18.09 15.08
N PRO A 103 -9.67 -19.35 14.81
CA PRO A 103 -10.15 -20.09 13.64
C PRO A 103 -11.64 -20.38 13.69
N ALA A 104 -12.21 -20.54 14.89
CA ALA A 104 -13.64 -20.81 15.06
C ALA A 104 -14.47 -19.58 14.66
N GLN A 105 -13.98 -18.38 14.96
CA GLN A 105 -14.59 -17.14 14.49
C GLN A 105 -14.49 -16.99 12.98
N LEU A 106 -13.31 -17.27 12.41
CA LEU A 106 -13.02 -17.08 10.98
C LEU A 106 -13.82 -18.01 10.06
N GLU A 107 -14.18 -19.21 10.53
CA GLU A 107 -14.82 -20.26 9.71
C GLU A 107 -16.09 -19.78 9.00
N ASN A 108 -16.91 -18.98 9.68
CA ASN A 108 -18.20 -18.51 9.17
C ASN A 108 -18.16 -17.07 8.62
N ILE A 109 -16.98 -16.47 8.48
CA ILE A 109 -16.86 -15.10 7.98
C ILE A 109 -16.78 -15.10 6.45
N VAL A 110 -17.65 -14.31 5.84
CA VAL A 110 -17.57 -13.94 4.42
C VAL A 110 -17.49 -12.43 4.33
N LEU A 111 -16.41 -11.94 3.73
CA LEU A 111 -16.20 -10.53 3.45
C LEU A 111 -16.62 -10.20 2.02
N GLU A 112 -17.06 -8.97 1.79
CA GLU A 112 -17.22 -8.38 0.47
C GLU A 112 -16.15 -7.31 0.28
N THR A 113 -15.38 -7.43 -0.81
CA THR A 113 -14.28 -6.51 -1.11
C THR A 113 -13.97 -6.52 -2.60
N ASN A 114 -13.19 -5.53 -3.05
CA ASN A 114 -12.62 -5.50 -4.37
C ASN A 114 -11.37 -6.38 -4.44
N ARG A 115 -10.93 -6.73 -5.66
CA ARG A 115 -9.68 -7.49 -5.87
C ARG A 115 -8.42 -6.76 -5.37
N ALA A 116 -8.32 -5.46 -5.62
CA ALA A 116 -7.12 -4.67 -5.29
C ALA A 116 -6.85 -4.54 -3.78
N PRO A 117 -7.82 -4.22 -2.90
CA PRO A 117 -7.62 -4.23 -1.45
C PRO A 117 -7.24 -5.61 -0.90
N LEU A 118 -7.84 -6.68 -1.44
CA LEU A 118 -7.46 -8.02 -1.02
C LEU A 118 -6.00 -8.33 -1.39
N LEU A 119 -5.58 -8.01 -2.62
CA LEU A 119 -4.18 -8.15 -3.02
C LEU A 119 -3.26 -7.33 -2.13
N LEU A 120 -3.65 -6.10 -1.78
CA LEU A 120 -2.88 -5.24 -0.88
C LEU A 120 -2.67 -5.91 0.49
N ALA A 121 -3.73 -6.46 1.07
CA ALA A 121 -3.65 -7.18 2.35
C ALA A 121 -2.71 -8.40 2.25
N PHE A 122 -2.85 -9.19 1.18
CA PHE A 122 -1.96 -10.32 0.90
C PHE A 122 -0.49 -9.91 0.85
N VAL A 123 -0.15 -8.85 0.11
CA VAL A 123 1.24 -8.41 -0.04
C VAL A 123 1.80 -7.85 1.27
N VAL A 124 1.05 -7.00 1.97
CA VAL A 124 1.51 -6.37 3.21
C VAL A 124 1.76 -7.42 4.29
N THR A 125 0.86 -8.40 4.44
CA THR A 125 1.05 -9.51 5.38
C THR A 125 2.18 -10.44 4.93
N LEU A 126 2.29 -10.77 3.64
CA LEU A 126 3.38 -11.59 3.10
C LEU A 126 4.75 -10.99 3.42
N LEU A 127 4.90 -9.68 3.25
CA LEU A 127 6.18 -9.00 3.45
C LEU A 127 6.66 -9.09 4.91
N LYS A 128 5.77 -9.28 5.89
CA LYS A 128 6.16 -9.59 7.28
C LYS A 128 7.03 -10.85 7.37
N TYR A 129 6.73 -11.85 6.54
CA TYR A 129 7.43 -13.14 6.53
C TYR A 129 8.57 -13.17 5.52
N ASN A 130 8.40 -12.55 4.35
CA ASN A 130 9.41 -12.56 3.30
C ASN A 130 10.56 -11.57 3.58
N MET A 131 10.24 -10.36 4.05
CA MET A 131 11.17 -9.25 4.29
C MET A 131 10.95 -8.64 5.69
N PRO A 132 11.23 -9.39 6.78
CA PRO A 132 10.86 -8.98 8.15
C PRO A 132 11.52 -7.68 8.62
N ALA A 133 12.73 -7.36 8.13
CA ALA A 133 13.43 -6.11 8.44
C ALA A 133 12.70 -4.85 7.91
N GLN A 134 11.77 -5.00 6.95
CA GLN A 134 11.03 -3.87 6.41
C GLN A 134 9.93 -3.41 7.39
N PRO A 135 9.94 -2.14 7.83
CA PRO A 135 8.89 -1.61 8.71
C PRO A 135 7.55 -1.53 7.98
N LEU A 136 6.47 -1.26 8.74
CA LEU A 136 5.11 -1.27 8.19
C LEU A 136 4.93 -0.22 7.09
N SER A 137 5.55 0.96 7.24
CA SER A 137 5.59 1.99 6.19
C SER A 137 6.12 1.47 4.85
N SER A 138 7.22 0.73 4.88
CA SER A 138 7.82 0.13 3.69
C SER A 138 6.91 -0.94 3.09
N ARG A 139 6.37 -1.83 3.93
CA ARG A 139 5.45 -2.89 3.49
C ARG A 139 4.21 -2.35 2.81
N LEU A 140 3.60 -1.31 3.37
CA LEU A 140 2.45 -0.61 2.79
C LEU A 140 2.78 0.05 1.44
N SER A 141 3.94 0.68 1.33
CA SER A 141 4.39 1.31 0.08
C SER A 141 4.66 0.29 -1.02
N LEU A 142 5.42 -0.77 -0.71
CA LEU A 142 5.71 -1.85 -1.64
C LEU A 142 4.40 -2.56 -2.07
N GLY A 143 3.50 -2.83 -1.12
CA GLY A 143 2.19 -3.40 -1.41
C GLY A 143 1.38 -2.56 -2.38
N GLN A 144 1.35 -1.23 -2.18
CA GLN A 144 0.66 -0.32 -3.08
C GLN A 144 1.30 -0.28 -4.48
N ALA A 145 2.63 -0.40 -4.57
CA ALA A 145 3.33 -0.49 -5.85
C ALA A 145 2.92 -1.75 -6.64
N VAL A 146 2.89 -2.92 -5.97
CA VAL A 146 2.44 -4.18 -6.57
C VAL A 146 0.99 -4.08 -7.08
N VAL A 147 0.11 -3.48 -6.27
CA VAL A 147 -1.30 -3.29 -6.64
C VAL A 147 -1.45 -2.34 -7.81
N SER A 148 -0.68 -1.24 -7.83
CA SER A 148 -0.67 -0.28 -8.93
C SER A 148 -0.24 -0.94 -10.25
N ALA A 149 0.89 -1.66 -10.24
CA ALA A 149 1.41 -2.37 -11.40
C ALA A 149 0.43 -3.44 -11.92
N ASN A 150 -0.20 -4.19 -11.02
CA ASN A 150 -1.20 -5.21 -11.39
C ASN A 150 -2.49 -4.57 -11.94
N SER A 151 -2.94 -3.47 -11.33
CA SER A 151 -4.10 -2.70 -11.81
C SER A 151 -3.86 -2.16 -13.22
N ARG A 152 -2.69 -1.56 -13.49
CA ARG A 152 -2.29 -1.06 -14.80
C ARG A 152 -2.23 -2.17 -15.85
N SER A 153 -1.52 -3.25 -15.54
CA SER A 153 -1.44 -4.45 -16.41
C SER A 153 -2.84 -4.95 -16.78
N LYS A 154 -3.76 -4.95 -15.80
CA LYS A 154 -5.13 -5.39 -16.03
C LYS A 154 -5.95 -4.38 -16.84
N ALA A 155 -5.80 -3.08 -16.59
CA ALA A 155 -6.48 -2.02 -17.32
C ALA A 155 -6.13 -2.06 -18.81
N VAL A 156 -4.86 -2.24 -19.15
CA VAL A 156 -4.39 -2.43 -20.53
C VAL A 156 -4.99 -3.70 -21.14
N SER A 157 -4.93 -4.82 -20.42
CA SER A 157 -5.49 -6.10 -20.88
C SER A 157 -6.99 -6.06 -21.19
N ILE A 158 -7.76 -5.18 -20.53
CA ILE A 158 -9.21 -5.05 -20.76
C ILE A 158 -9.59 -3.83 -21.61
N GLY A 159 -8.60 -3.11 -22.15
CA GLY A 159 -8.81 -1.95 -23.01
C GLY A 159 -9.33 -0.69 -22.30
N LEU A 160 -9.12 -0.58 -20.98
CA LEU A 160 -9.43 0.65 -20.24
C LEU A 160 -8.34 1.72 -20.38
N GLU A 161 -7.11 1.29 -20.55
CA GLU A 161 -5.96 2.16 -20.72
C GLU A 161 -5.18 1.74 -21.96
N GLU A 162 -4.71 2.72 -22.72
CA GLU A 162 -3.90 2.52 -23.91
C GLU A 162 -2.45 2.92 -23.63
N GLY A 163 -1.53 2.31 -24.38
CA GLY A 163 -0.12 2.61 -24.32
C GLY A 163 0.67 1.72 -23.37
N LYS A 164 2.00 1.84 -23.49
CA LYS A 164 2.97 1.10 -22.69
C LYS A 164 2.98 1.63 -21.25
N SER A 165 3.22 0.74 -20.29
CA SER A 165 3.49 1.16 -18.92
C SER A 165 4.76 2.01 -18.86
N ALA A 166 4.94 2.82 -17.82
CA ALA A 166 6.18 3.53 -17.60
C ALA A 166 7.39 2.57 -17.60
N GLU A 167 7.24 1.39 -17.01
CA GLU A 167 8.27 0.34 -16.99
C GLU A 167 8.65 -0.15 -18.39
N GLU A 168 7.65 -0.43 -19.25
CA GLU A 168 7.85 -0.86 -20.64
C GLU A 168 8.47 0.22 -21.53
N GLU A 169 8.34 1.48 -21.14
CA GLU A 169 9.01 2.63 -21.77
C GLU A 169 10.40 2.89 -21.19
N GLY A 170 10.88 2.04 -20.27
CA GLY A 170 12.21 2.13 -19.67
C GLY A 170 12.33 3.14 -18.53
N TRP A 171 11.21 3.63 -17.98
CA TRP A 171 11.25 4.48 -16.80
C TRP A 171 11.77 3.70 -15.60
N GLY A 172 12.72 4.30 -14.88
CA GLY A 172 13.22 3.73 -13.64
C GLY A 172 14.31 2.66 -13.83
N GLY A 173 14.88 2.50 -15.02
CA GLY A 173 15.87 1.45 -15.31
C GLY A 173 17.11 1.42 -14.40
N GLU A 174 17.55 2.58 -13.91
CA GLU A 174 18.72 2.72 -13.02
C GLU A 174 18.39 2.52 -11.53
N TRP A 175 17.10 2.40 -11.18
CA TRP A 175 16.67 2.27 -9.80
C TRP A 175 16.71 0.80 -9.36
N PRO A 176 17.07 0.52 -8.10
CA PRO A 176 17.02 -0.82 -7.55
C PRO A 176 15.64 -1.46 -7.74
N VAL A 177 15.63 -2.76 -8.03
CA VAL A 177 14.42 -3.57 -8.19
C VAL A 177 14.32 -4.55 -7.04
N VAL A 178 13.13 -4.69 -6.49
CA VAL A 178 12.77 -5.84 -5.67
C VAL A 178 11.62 -6.59 -6.32
N VAL A 179 11.60 -7.92 -6.19
CA VAL A 179 10.52 -8.75 -6.71
C VAL A 179 9.58 -9.11 -5.56
N VAL A 180 8.32 -8.71 -5.66
CA VAL A 180 7.27 -9.00 -4.67
C VAL A 180 6.10 -9.68 -5.38
N MET A 181 5.75 -10.90 -4.97
CA MET A 181 4.74 -11.74 -5.64
C MET A 181 4.94 -11.86 -7.17
N GLY A 182 6.19 -11.99 -7.61
CA GLY A 182 6.52 -12.09 -9.04
C GLY A 182 6.38 -10.77 -9.83
N ARG A 183 6.21 -9.64 -9.13
CA ARG A 183 6.21 -8.30 -9.74
C ARG A 183 7.49 -7.57 -9.38
N GLU A 184 8.16 -7.04 -10.40
CA GLU A 184 9.26 -6.11 -10.23
C GLU A 184 8.73 -4.77 -9.72
N VAL A 185 9.33 -4.25 -8.64
CA VAL A 185 9.00 -2.96 -8.05
C VAL A 185 10.28 -2.15 -7.97
N ARG A 186 10.28 -0.96 -8.57
CA ARG A 186 11.38 0.01 -8.41
C ARG A 186 11.31 0.63 -7.03
N VAL A 187 12.45 0.68 -6.33
CA VAL A 187 12.51 1.13 -4.94
C VAL A 187 13.53 2.22 -4.69
N LEU A 188 13.25 3.01 -3.66
CA LEU A 188 14.16 3.98 -3.06
C LEU A 188 14.55 3.50 -1.65
N ARG A 189 15.85 3.36 -1.40
CA ARG A 189 16.40 2.99 -0.08
C ARG A 189 16.37 4.19 0.88
N ARG A 190 15.97 3.95 2.13
CA ARG A 190 15.95 4.94 3.22
C ARG A 190 17.13 4.68 4.16
N TRP A 191 18.27 5.26 3.81
CA TRP A 191 19.47 5.19 4.66
C TRP A 191 19.26 5.98 5.96
N GLY A 192 19.76 5.44 7.08
CA GLY A 192 19.64 6.08 8.39
C GLY A 192 18.23 6.10 8.97
N TYR A 193 17.31 5.25 8.46
CA TYR A 193 16.00 5.09 9.06
C TYR A 193 16.04 4.05 10.17
N ASP A 194 15.80 4.49 11.40
CA ASP A 194 15.57 3.60 12.53
C ASP A 194 14.09 3.70 12.94
N PRO A 195 13.28 2.62 12.84
CA PRO A 195 11.87 2.64 13.23
C PRO A 195 11.65 2.94 14.72
N ASP A 196 12.67 2.80 15.55
CA ASP A 196 12.61 3.00 16.98
C ASP A 196 13.07 4.40 17.40
N GLU A 197 13.59 5.19 16.46
CA GLU A 197 14.01 6.56 16.69
C GLU A 197 12.84 7.45 17.13
N GLY A 198 12.96 8.01 18.34
CA GLY A 198 11.95 8.86 18.95
C GLY A 198 10.86 8.11 19.70
N LYS A 199 11.04 6.81 20.01
CA LYS A 199 10.23 6.13 21.03
C LYS A 199 10.61 6.67 22.42
N GLU A 200 9.62 7.05 23.23
CA GLU A 200 9.84 7.32 24.65
C GLU A 200 10.19 5.99 25.34
N GLU A 201 11.41 5.87 25.87
CA GLU A 201 11.81 4.70 26.65
C GLU A 201 10.95 4.60 27.91
N LEU A 202 10.10 3.57 27.98
CA LEU A 202 9.44 3.19 29.22
C LEU A 202 10.53 2.79 30.25
N PRO A 203 10.44 3.20 31.52
CA PRO A 203 11.43 2.83 32.52
C PRO A 203 11.54 1.31 32.61
N LYS A 204 12.74 0.77 32.35
CA LYS A 204 13.04 -0.63 32.63
C LYS A 204 12.99 -0.80 34.15
N GLU A 205 12.04 -1.59 34.63
CA GLU A 205 12.06 -2.07 36.02
C GLU A 205 13.34 -2.90 36.21
N GLU A 206 14.24 -2.41 37.05
CA GLU A 206 15.44 -3.13 37.46
C GLU A 206 15.02 -4.32 38.32
N GLU A 207 15.11 -5.54 37.78
CA GLU A 207 15.06 -6.75 38.59
C GLU A 207 16.27 -6.78 39.52
N ARG A 208 16.00 -6.66 40.83
CA ARG A 208 16.95 -6.93 41.91
C ARG A 208 17.24 -8.44 41.93
N ASN A 209 18.48 -8.81 41.67
CA ASN A 209 18.99 -10.14 41.96
C ASN A 209 19.40 -10.21 43.45
N ASP A 210 18.65 -10.96 44.25
CA ASP A 210 19.09 -11.42 45.56
C ASP A 210 19.84 -12.77 45.40
N VAL A 211 21.01 -12.83 46.03
CA VAL A 211 21.96 -13.97 46.07
C VAL A 211 21.66 -14.81 47.30
N GLU A 212 21.57 -16.14 47.17
CA GLU A 212 22.04 -17.06 48.22
C GLU A 212 22.37 -18.50 47.72
N ASP A 213 23.65 -18.81 47.91
CA ASP A 213 24.41 -20.06 48.13
C ASP A 213 23.80 -21.48 48.13
N GLY A 214 24.66 -22.46 47.72
CA GLY A 214 24.64 -23.82 48.31
C GLY A 214 24.96 -25.02 47.40
N ALA A 215 26.25 -25.33 47.17
CA ALA A 215 26.76 -26.65 46.76
C ALA A 215 26.83 -27.62 48.00
N PRO A 216 27.28 -28.92 47.96
CA PRO A 216 28.14 -29.57 46.95
C PRO A 216 28.06 -31.13 46.74
N LYS A 217 28.98 -31.62 45.88
CA LYS A 217 29.80 -32.88 45.91
C LYS A 217 29.30 -34.23 45.33
N GLY A 218 30.19 -34.86 44.53
CA GLY A 218 30.31 -36.32 44.33
C GLY A 218 31.19 -36.73 43.12
N GLU A 219 32.33 -37.38 43.37
CA GLU A 219 33.42 -37.81 42.45
C GLU A 219 33.33 -39.29 41.99
N ASN A 220 34.05 -39.63 40.89
CA ASN A 220 34.83 -40.87 40.55
C ASN A 220 34.75 -41.21 39.04
N GLU A 221 35.87 -41.22 38.28
CA GLU A 221 36.84 -42.33 38.01
C GLU A 221 36.17 -43.58 37.36
N GLU A 222 36.66 -44.28 36.32
CA GLU A 222 38.01 -44.56 35.81
C GLU A 222 37.96 -45.36 34.46
N THR A 223 39.07 -45.35 33.70
CA THR A 223 39.70 -46.50 32.99
C THR A 223 39.33 -46.97 31.55
N GLN A 224 40.20 -46.55 30.62
CA GLN A 224 41.06 -47.29 29.64
C GLN A 224 40.61 -48.60 28.92
N LYS A 225 40.92 -48.71 27.61
CA LYS A 225 42.09 -49.48 27.05
C LYS A 225 42.05 -49.72 25.51
N SER A 226 43.23 -49.51 24.87
CA SER A 226 43.94 -50.34 23.86
C SER A 226 43.30 -50.70 22.49
N ALA A 227 43.99 -50.87 21.35
CA ALA A 227 45.40 -50.74 20.91
C ALA A 227 45.50 -50.92 19.36
N THR A 228 46.69 -50.59 18.80
CA THR A 228 47.38 -51.21 17.62
C THR A 228 47.45 -50.46 16.26
N THR A 229 48.53 -49.68 16.08
CA THR A 229 49.68 -49.74 15.13
C THR A 229 49.49 -50.38 13.70
N LEU A 230 50.01 -49.91 12.53
CA LEU A 230 51.36 -49.46 12.08
C LEU A 230 51.37 -48.81 10.64
N ILE A 231 52.22 -47.79 10.47
CA ILE A 231 53.19 -47.44 9.36
C ILE A 231 52.72 -46.98 7.95
N GLY A 232 53.25 -45.81 7.51
CA GLY A 232 53.65 -45.55 6.11
C GLY A 232 53.73 -44.08 5.67
N ASP A 233 54.90 -43.45 5.83
CA ASP A 233 55.25 -42.04 5.52
C ASP A 233 55.15 -41.63 4.04
N THR A 234 54.84 -40.36 3.72
CA THR A 234 55.83 -39.35 3.20
C THR A 234 55.21 -37.99 2.81
N GLN A 235 55.64 -36.97 3.57
CA GLN A 235 56.14 -35.63 3.18
C GLN A 235 55.24 -34.49 2.67
N SER A 236 55.35 -33.39 3.44
CA SER A 236 55.43 -31.96 3.06
C SER A 236 54.12 -31.16 3.05
N SER A 237 53.98 -29.99 3.68
CA SER A 237 54.80 -29.18 4.60
C SER A 237 53.97 -27.96 5.02
N LEU A 238 53.87 -27.71 6.35
CA LEU A 238 53.71 -26.43 7.08
C LEU A 238 52.50 -25.53 6.73
N GLN A 239 51.67 -25.05 7.67
CA GLN A 239 52.02 -24.41 8.94
C GLN A 239 50.81 -24.38 9.90
N THR A 240 51.07 -24.81 11.14
CA THR A 240 50.20 -24.79 12.32
C THR A 240 50.12 -23.36 12.90
N LEU A 241 49.00 -22.97 13.54
CA LEU A 241 48.94 -22.62 14.98
C LEU A 241 47.57 -22.01 15.39
N ASN A 242 46.96 -22.72 16.36
CA ASN A 242 46.14 -22.27 17.48
C ASN A 242 44.62 -22.07 17.30
N HIS A 243 43.89 -23.08 17.79
CA HIS A 243 42.53 -23.00 18.29
C HIS A 243 42.59 -23.19 19.81
N GLU A 244 41.99 -22.27 20.57
CA GLU A 244 41.22 -22.47 21.82
C GLU A 244 41.06 -21.10 22.50
N GLU A 245 39.87 -20.53 22.39
CA GLU A 245 38.94 -20.32 23.51
C GLU A 245 39.07 -18.94 24.18
N ILE A 246 38.25 -18.02 23.71
CA ILE A 246 37.55 -17.09 24.60
C ILE A 246 36.06 -17.26 24.29
N GLN A 247 35.43 -18.18 25.01
CA GLN A 247 33.98 -18.15 25.19
C GLN A 247 33.68 -17.05 26.23
N GLN A 248 33.17 -15.89 25.80
CA GLN A 248 32.19 -15.15 26.61
C GLN A 248 31.43 -14.08 25.82
N SER A 249 30.09 -14.22 25.89
CA SER A 249 29.05 -13.19 25.78
C SER A 249 28.75 -12.49 24.44
N THR A 250 27.55 -12.81 23.94
CA THR A 250 26.52 -11.87 23.43
C THR A 250 26.84 -11.01 22.20
N ALA A 251 26.40 -11.50 21.03
CA ALA A 251 25.43 -10.83 20.16
C ALA A 251 25.18 -11.75 18.96
N ALA A 252 23.92 -12.06 18.68
CA ALA A 252 23.54 -12.67 17.42
C ALA A 252 24.14 -11.83 16.29
N ALA A 253 24.93 -12.47 15.42
CA ALA A 253 25.52 -11.82 14.26
C ALA A 253 24.38 -11.30 13.35
N ALA A 254 24.05 -10.02 13.50
CA ALA A 254 23.10 -9.33 12.66
C ALA A 254 23.68 -9.26 11.24
N ALA A 255 23.03 -9.93 10.29
CA ALA A 255 23.23 -9.65 8.88
C ALA A 255 23.09 -8.12 8.65
N PRO A 256 23.82 -7.52 7.69
CA PRO A 256 23.67 -6.09 7.42
C PRO A 256 22.21 -5.80 7.11
N GLU A 257 21.52 -5.08 8.02
CA GLU A 257 20.11 -4.75 7.84
C GLU A 257 19.94 -3.96 6.55
N GLU A 258 19.23 -4.54 5.59
CA GLU A 258 18.92 -3.83 4.36
C GLU A 258 18.06 -2.61 4.70
N PRO A 259 18.42 -1.41 4.20
CA PRO A 259 17.70 -0.20 4.56
C PRO A 259 16.22 -0.31 4.16
N PRO A 260 15.31 0.30 4.93
CA PRO A 260 13.89 0.36 4.58
C PRO A 260 13.65 0.92 3.17
N LEU A 261 12.58 0.45 2.50
CA LEU A 261 12.31 0.74 1.10
C LEU A 261 11.01 1.53 0.88
N TRP A 262 11.04 2.48 -0.06
CA TRP A 262 9.83 3.06 -0.66
C TRP A 262 9.62 2.52 -2.07
N GLY A 263 8.39 2.15 -2.42
CA GLY A 263 8.01 1.88 -3.81
C GLY A 263 7.88 3.19 -4.60
N ILE A 264 8.54 3.28 -5.75
CA ILE A 264 8.50 4.45 -6.64
C ILE A 264 7.27 4.37 -7.52
N ASP A 265 6.55 5.49 -7.66
CA ASP A 265 5.39 5.60 -8.55
C ASP A 265 5.84 6.09 -9.94
N LEU A 266 6.16 5.13 -10.82
CA LEU A 266 6.69 5.42 -12.15
C LEU A 266 5.67 6.11 -13.07
N GLU A 267 4.38 5.86 -12.89
CA GLU A 267 3.32 6.51 -13.67
C GLU A 267 3.19 7.99 -13.28
N ALA A 268 3.23 8.28 -11.98
CA ALA A 268 3.30 9.67 -11.51
C ALA A 268 4.61 10.36 -11.93
N LEU A 269 5.71 9.62 -12.04
CA LEU A 269 7.00 10.16 -12.51
C LEU A 269 6.94 10.51 -14.00
N LYS A 270 6.44 9.60 -14.84
CA LYS A 270 6.20 9.79 -16.26
C LYS A 270 5.28 11.00 -16.51
N GLY A 271 4.19 11.11 -15.75
CA GLY A 271 3.24 12.22 -15.87
C GLY A 271 3.81 13.59 -15.48
N LYS A 272 4.85 13.64 -14.64
CA LYS A 272 5.50 14.88 -14.21
C LYS A 272 6.57 15.39 -15.19
N ASN A 273 7.19 14.53 -16.02
CA ASN A 273 8.33 14.90 -16.86
C ASN A 273 8.28 14.27 -18.27
N PRO A 274 7.65 14.88 -19.29
CA PRO A 274 7.71 14.34 -20.65
C PRO A 274 9.09 14.50 -21.36
N SER A 275 10.05 15.26 -20.80
CA SER A 275 11.29 15.64 -21.51
C SER A 275 12.63 15.44 -20.77
N SER A 276 12.67 14.73 -19.64
CA SER A 276 13.89 14.65 -18.78
C SER A 276 14.37 13.22 -18.47
N ALA A 277 14.03 12.23 -19.29
CA ALA A 277 14.36 10.82 -19.02
C ALA A 277 15.82 10.41 -19.36
N LYS A 278 16.72 11.36 -19.62
CA LYS A 278 18.14 11.08 -19.87
C LYS A 278 18.98 12.04 -19.03
N SER A 279 19.72 11.49 -18.06
CA SER A 279 20.56 12.18 -17.07
C SER A 279 19.85 12.58 -15.77
N SER A 280 19.94 11.72 -14.76
CA SER A 280 20.06 12.18 -13.37
C SER A 280 21.11 11.35 -12.66
N HIS A 281 22.29 11.95 -12.52
CA HIS A 281 23.40 11.39 -11.76
C HIS A 281 23.06 11.23 -10.27
N HIS A 282 23.81 10.33 -9.66
CA HIS A 282 23.69 9.77 -8.32
C HIS A 282 23.95 10.84 -7.23
N THR A 283 22.93 11.49 -6.70
CA THR A 283 23.03 12.21 -5.41
C THR A 283 21.75 12.07 -4.58
N THR A 284 21.99 11.92 -3.28
CA THR A 284 21.05 11.68 -2.20
C THR A 284 20.01 12.81 -2.09
N THR A 285 18.74 12.40 -1.90
CA THR A 285 17.61 13.25 -1.51
C THR A 285 17.16 14.30 -2.55
N SER A 286 16.40 13.85 -3.56
CA SER A 286 15.65 14.76 -4.43
C SER A 286 14.20 14.93 -3.93
N PRO A 287 13.73 16.16 -3.62
CA PRO A 287 12.45 16.42 -2.95
C PRO A 287 11.18 16.25 -3.83
N ASN A 288 11.25 15.49 -4.94
CA ASN A 288 10.10 15.40 -5.86
C ASN A 288 9.91 14.03 -6.53
N LEU A 289 10.63 12.99 -6.12
CA LEU A 289 10.37 11.64 -6.62
C LEU A 289 9.02 11.16 -6.08
N PRO A 290 8.04 10.84 -6.94
CA PRO A 290 6.76 10.33 -6.49
C PRO A 290 6.93 8.91 -5.96
N ILE A 291 6.45 8.69 -4.74
CA ILE A 291 6.43 7.39 -4.07
C ILE A 291 4.99 6.94 -3.85
N HIS A 292 4.78 5.64 -3.78
CA HIS A 292 3.54 5.07 -3.30
C HIS A 292 3.41 5.31 -1.79
N THR A 293 2.59 6.29 -1.42
CA THR A 293 2.46 6.71 0.00
C THR A 293 1.79 5.62 0.84
N PRO A 294 2.31 5.32 2.05
CA PRO A 294 1.79 4.23 2.88
C PRO A 294 0.44 4.60 3.50
N HIS A 295 0.20 5.89 3.75
CA HIS A 295 -1.07 6.42 4.24
C HIS A 295 -2.22 6.12 3.29
N SER A 296 -1.98 6.19 1.97
CA SER A 296 -2.99 5.85 0.98
C SER A 296 -3.33 4.35 1.00
N ALA A 297 -2.31 3.50 1.10
CA ALA A 297 -2.45 2.06 1.19
C ALA A 297 -3.22 1.64 2.47
N ARG A 298 -2.81 2.18 3.62
CA ARG A 298 -3.49 1.96 4.91
C ARG A 298 -4.95 2.40 4.85
N SER A 299 -5.19 3.61 4.36
CA SER A 299 -6.54 4.14 4.19
C SER A 299 -7.40 3.25 3.30
N TYR A 300 -6.80 2.65 2.26
CA TYR A 300 -7.52 1.77 1.36
C TYR A 300 -7.93 0.47 2.06
N LEU A 301 -7.02 -0.15 2.83
CA LEU A 301 -7.32 -1.34 3.63
C LEU A 301 -8.47 -1.09 4.61
N LEU A 302 -8.38 -0.03 5.43
CA LEU A 302 -9.38 0.28 6.47
C LEU A 302 -10.79 0.56 5.92
N LYS A 303 -10.93 0.89 4.63
CA LYS A 303 -12.21 1.29 4.04
C LYS A 303 -12.86 0.21 3.19
N SER A 304 -12.16 -0.88 2.90
CA SER A 304 -12.52 -1.77 1.79
C SER A 304 -13.35 -3.00 2.18
N PHE A 305 -13.21 -3.52 3.39
CA PHE A 305 -13.77 -4.83 3.76
C PHE A 305 -15.09 -4.69 4.52
N THR A 306 -16.20 -5.12 3.91
CA THR A 306 -17.51 -5.19 4.57
C THR A 306 -17.88 -6.64 4.81
N ARG A 307 -18.74 -6.92 5.78
CA ARG A 307 -19.26 -8.27 6.00
C ARG A 307 -20.41 -8.55 5.03
N ALA A 308 -20.43 -9.74 4.43
CA ALA A 308 -21.54 -10.15 3.59
C ALA A 308 -22.81 -10.33 4.46
N PRO A 309 -23.98 -9.86 4.02
CA PRO A 309 -25.23 -10.15 4.70
C PRO A 309 -25.45 -11.66 4.80
N ILE A 310 -25.83 -12.13 5.98
CA ILE A 310 -26.32 -13.50 6.16
C ILE A 310 -27.70 -13.53 5.48
N PRO A 311 -27.95 -14.40 4.49
CA PRO A 311 -29.25 -14.48 3.84
C PRO A 311 -30.27 -15.06 4.82
N THR A 312 -30.91 -14.21 5.61
CA THR A 312 -32.08 -14.55 6.42
C THR A 312 -33.35 -14.16 5.64
N PRO A 313 -34.33 -15.08 5.47
CA PRO A 313 -35.57 -14.75 4.80
C PRO A 313 -36.36 -13.74 5.64
N GLY A 314 -36.57 -12.54 5.09
CA GLY A 314 -37.46 -11.53 5.67
C GLY A 314 -36.84 -10.18 6.07
N HIS A 315 -35.59 -9.87 5.71
CA HIS A 315 -35.01 -8.57 6.09
C HIS A 315 -35.53 -7.40 5.25
N GLU A 316 -36.45 -6.65 5.88
CA GLU A 316 -36.89 -5.33 5.49
C GLU A 316 -35.77 -4.27 5.61
N LYS A 317 -35.89 -3.24 4.78
CA LYS A 317 -35.04 -2.03 4.65
C LYS A 317 -34.06 -1.79 5.81
N GLU A 318 -32.77 -2.02 5.54
CA GLU A 318 -31.68 -1.63 6.43
C GLU A 318 -31.75 -0.12 6.75
N LYS A 319 -31.89 0.20 8.04
CA LYS A 319 -31.65 1.55 8.54
C LYS A 319 -30.19 1.91 8.25
N LYS A 320 -29.96 3.15 7.77
CA LYS A 320 -28.61 3.67 7.56
C LYS A 320 -27.82 3.60 8.87
N THR A 321 -26.83 2.71 8.93
CA THR A 321 -25.87 2.64 10.02
C THR A 321 -25.01 3.91 10.04
N PRO A 322 -24.67 4.44 11.23
CA PRO A 322 -23.84 5.62 11.32
C PRO A 322 -22.42 5.33 10.79
N ALA A 323 -21.78 6.34 10.20
CA ALA A 323 -20.49 6.18 9.54
C ALA A 323 -19.36 5.69 10.47
N SER A 324 -19.41 6.04 11.76
CA SER A 324 -18.44 5.59 12.77
C SER A 324 -18.56 4.09 13.04
N VAL A 325 -19.78 3.56 13.13
CA VAL A 325 -20.03 2.12 13.31
C VAL A 325 -19.57 1.34 12.09
N LEU A 326 -19.90 1.82 10.88
CA LEU A 326 -19.40 1.23 9.64
C LEU A 326 -17.86 1.26 9.55
N ALA A 327 -17.20 2.29 10.07
CA ALA A 327 -15.74 2.35 10.10
C ALA A 327 -15.15 1.31 11.06
N ALA A 328 -15.71 1.20 12.27
CA ALA A 328 -15.31 0.20 13.26
C ALA A 328 -15.52 -1.24 12.75
N GLU A 329 -16.66 -1.52 12.11
CA GLU A 329 -16.92 -2.83 11.49
C GLU A 329 -15.91 -3.16 10.39
N LYS A 330 -15.53 -2.19 9.55
CA LYS A 330 -14.51 -2.40 8.51
C LYS A 330 -13.13 -2.64 9.09
N GLU A 331 -12.81 -1.98 10.20
CA GLU A 331 -11.57 -2.16 10.95
C GLU A 331 -11.49 -3.58 11.56
N GLU A 332 -12.57 -4.05 12.18
CA GLU A 332 -12.69 -5.40 12.71
C GLU A 332 -12.62 -6.46 11.60
N ASN A 333 -13.31 -6.24 10.47
CA ASN A 333 -13.24 -7.12 9.30
C ASN A 333 -11.81 -7.21 8.74
N LEU A 334 -11.06 -6.11 8.74
CA LEU A 334 -9.65 -6.11 8.37
C LEU A 334 -8.82 -6.93 9.38
N ALA A 335 -9.06 -6.77 10.69
CA ALA A 335 -8.39 -7.57 11.72
C ALA A 335 -8.58 -9.08 11.54
N LEU A 336 -9.81 -9.52 11.20
CA LEU A 336 -10.12 -10.91 10.89
C LEU A 336 -9.38 -11.41 9.64
N LEU A 337 -9.38 -10.62 8.56
CA LEU A 337 -8.67 -10.98 7.33
C LEU A 337 -7.16 -11.08 7.56
N LEU A 338 -6.57 -10.12 8.27
CA LEU A 338 -5.14 -10.13 8.61
C LEU A 338 -4.81 -11.35 9.47
N GLY A 339 -5.66 -11.71 10.44
CA GLY A 339 -5.49 -12.92 11.25
C GLY A 339 -5.52 -14.20 10.43
N ALA A 340 -6.47 -14.33 9.51
CA ALA A 340 -6.54 -15.47 8.59
C ALA A 340 -5.28 -15.58 7.69
N LEU A 341 -4.79 -14.45 7.16
CA LEU A 341 -3.58 -14.43 6.34
C LEU A 341 -2.32 -14.74 7.14
N GLU A 342 -2.21 -14.22 8.37
CA GLU A 342 -1.07 -14.53 9.23
C GLU A 342 -1.03 -16.01 9.60
N LEU A 343 -2.17 -16.62 9.93
CA LEU A 343 -2.25 -18.07 10.19
C LEU A 343 -1.74 -18.89 8.99
N VAL A 344 -2.15 -18.53 7.77
CA VAL A 344 -1.71 -19.21 6.54
C VAL A 344 -0.23 -19.02 6.29
N PHE A 345 0.30 -17.80 6.44
CA PHE A 345 1.72 -17.56 6.18
C PHE A 345 2.62 -18.10 7.29
N GLU A 346 2.15 -18.11 8.53
CA GLU A 346 2.80 -18.81 9.65
C GLU A 346 2.89 -20.31 9.34
N SER A 347 1.80 -20.97 8.95
CA SER A 347 1.86 -22.41 8.64
C SER A 347 2.78 -22.77 7.47
N TRP A 348 3.00 -21.85 6.53
CA TRP A 348 3.92 -22.05 5.41
C TRP A 348 5.39 -21.91 5.82
N VAL A 349 5.68 -20.99 6.73
CA VAL A 349 7.04 -20.70 7.19
C VAL A 349 7.43 -21.64 8.33
N GLU A 350 6.53 -21.89 9.27
CA GLU A 350 6.69 -22.83 10.36
C GLU A 350 6.80 -24.25 9.80
N GLY A 351 7.89 -24.92 10.15
CA GLY A 351 8.22 -26.24 9.59
C GLY A 351 8.84 -26.22 8.19
N GLY A 352 9.16 -25.04 7.63
CA GLY A 352 9.91 -24.92 6.38
C GLY A 352 9.20 -25.48 5.15
N ARG A 353 7.87 -25.55 5.18
CA ARG A 353 7.05 -26.15 4.12
C ARG A 353 7.15 -25.40 2.80
N VAL A 354 7.26 -24.09 2.89
CA VAL A 354 7.50 -23.21 1.74
C VAL A 354 8.80 -22.46 1.98
N GLU A 355 9.77 -22.72 1.11
CA GLU A 355 11.01 -21.97 1.05
C GLU A 355 10.74 -20.46 0.89
N ARG A 356 11.46 -19.61 1.62
CA ARG A 356 11.29 -18.14 1.60
C ARG A 356 11.23 -17.56 0.19
N GLY A 357 12.13 -18.00 -0.70
CA GLY A 357 12.17 -17.55 -2.11
C GLY A 357 10.92 -17.92 -2.93
N LYS A 358 10.15 -18.92 -2.51
CA LYS A 358 8.92 -19.40 -3.18
C LYS A 358 7.64 -18.85 -2.54
N LEU A 359 7.75 -18.20 -1.38
CA LEU A 359 6.60 -17.69 -0.63
C LEU A 359 5.78 -16.68 -1.45
N GLY A 360 6.45 -15.82 -2.23
CA GLY A 360 5.78 -14.86 -3.10
C GLY A 360 4.93 -15.52 -4.20
N TRP A 361 5.44 -16.59 -4.82
CA TRP A 361 4.69 -17.34 -5.83
C TRP A 361 3.49 -18.07 -5.20
N ARG A 362 3.71 -18.76 -4.07
CA ARG A 362 2.67 -19.48 -3.36
C ARG A 362 1.55 -18.55 -2.88
N ALA A 363 1.90 -17.36 -2.41
CA ALA A 363 0.93 -16.35 -2.00
C ALA A 363 0.14 -15.79 -3.19
N TRP A 364 0.76 -15.63 -4.36
CA TRP A 364 0.05 -15.23 -5.59
C TRP A 364 -0.95 -16.30 -6.06
N GLU A 365 -0.55 -17.56 -6.04
CA GLU A 365 -1.44 -18.70 -6.32
C GLU A 365 -2.64 -18.70 -5.36
N GLY A 366 -2.37 -18.56 -4.06
CA GLY A 366 -3.41 -18.48 -3.04
C GLY A 366 -4.36 -17.30 -3.24
N TYR A 367 -3.84 -16.11 -3.52
CA TYR A 367 -4.64 -14.94 -3.87
C TYR A 367 -5.53 -15.22 -5.10
N CYS A 368 -5.00 -15.83 -6.15
CA CYS A 368 -5.79 -16.17 -7.33
C CYS A 368 -6.94 -17.13 -7.04
N ARG A 369 -6.78 -18.02 -6.05
CA ARG A 369 -7.79 -19.00 -5.63
C ARG A 369 -8.92 -18.39 -4.80
N VAL A 370 -8.63 -17.40 -3.95
CA VAL A 370 -9.60 -16.84 -2.98
C VAL A 370 -10.10 -15.44 -3.34
N ARG A 371 -9.56 -14.83 -4.40
CA ARG A 371 -9.99 -13.49 -4.83
C ARG A 371 -11.48 -13.47 -5.19
N PRO A 372 -12.13 -12.30 -5.06
CA PRO A 372 -13.51 -12.13 -5.51
C PRO A 372 -13.72 -12.56 -6.96
N ASP A 373 -14.75 -13.37 -7.16
CA ASP A 373 -15.35 -13.60 -8.46
C ASP A 373 -16.12 -12.35 -8.89
N VAL A 374 -15.70 -11.77 -10.01
CA VAL A 374 -16.30 -10.57 -10.60
C VAL A 374 -16.35 -10.75 -12.10
N ARG A 375 -17.19 -9.96 -12.77
CA ARG A 375 -17.43 -10.06 -14.21
C ARG A 375 -16.13 -9.90 -15.02
N GLY A 376 -16.05 -10.62 -16.14
CA GLY A 376 -14.95 -10.45 -17.10
C GLY A 376 -14.97 -9.07 -17.79
N GLY A 377 -13.80 -8.61 -18.22
CA GLY A 377 -13.64 -7.36 -18.96
C GLY A 377 -13.90 -6.10 -18.12
N VAL A 378 -14.31 -5.02 -18.79
CA VAL A 378 -14.58 -3.71 -18.17
C VAL A 378 -15.69 -3.79 -17.12
N GLY A 379 -16.67 -4.69 -17.30
CA GLY A 379 -17.84 -4.81 -16.43
C GLY A 379 -17.54 -5.24 -14.99
N GLY A 380 -16.41 -5.93 -14.75
CA GLY A 380 -15.98 -6.27 -13.39
C GLY A 380 -14.88 -5.36 -12.84
N TRP A 381 -14.53 -4.29 -13.56
CA TRP A 381 -13.57 -3.31 -13.07
C TRP A 381 -14.15 -2.59 -11.85
N GLY A 382 -13.47 -2.70 -10.72
CA GLY A 382 -13.94 -2.11 -9.46
C GLY A 382 -15.18 -2.78 -8.88
N GLU A 383 -15.57 -3.96 -9.37
CA GLU A 383 -16.65 -4.75 -8.77
C GLU A 383 -16.18 -5.37 -7.44
N ARG A 384 -17.10 -5.46 -6.47
CA ARG A 384 -16.90 -6.15 -5.20
C ARG A 384 -17.45 -7.55 -5.31
N GLY A 385 -16.81 -8.51 -4.65
CA GLY A 385 -17.33 -9.86 -4.53
C GLY A 385 -16.95 -10.49 -3.20
N ARG A 386 -17.38 -11.73 -3.02
CA ARG A 386 -17.29 -12.46 -1.74
C ARG A 386 -15.94 -13.14 -1.58
N VAL A 387 -15.44 -13.14 -0.34
CA VAL A 387 -14.20 -13.79 0.09
C VAL A 387 -14.48 -14.47 1.43
N GLY A 388 -14.48 -15.80 1.45
CA GLY A 388 -14.60 -16.55 2.70
C GLY A 388 -13.26 -16.57 3.46
N LEU A 389 -13.30 -16.46 4.79
CA LEU A 389 -12.09 -16.59 5.60
C LEU A 389 -11.83 -18.03 6.07
N GLY A 390 -12.88 -18.84 6.24
CA GLY A 390 -12.79 -20.24 6.71
C GLY A 390 -12.06 -21.22 5.78
N GLU A 391 -12.22 -22.52 6.06
CA GLU A 391 -11.55 -23.61 5.33
C GLU A 391 -11.84 -23.62 3.82
N LYS A 392 -13.04 -23.20 3.41
CA LYS A 392 -13.37 -23.07 1.97
C LYS A 392 -12.78 -21.81 1.30
N GLY A 393 -12.13 -20.95 2.07
CA GLY A 393 -11.60 -19.67 1.63
C GLY A 393 -10.11 -19.50 1.99
N VAL A 394 -9.78 -18.41 2.69
CA VAL A 394 -8.39 -18.05 3.04
C VAL A 394 -7.70 -19.14 3.85
N LEU A 395 -8.30 -19.65 4.94
CA LEU A 395 -7.66 -20.70 5.75
C LEU A 395 -7.45 -22.02 4.99
N GLY A 396 -8.23 -22.25 3.93
CA GLY A 396 -8.05 -23.40 3.04
C GLY A 396 -6.74 -23.41 2.25
N LEU A 397 -5.96 -22.32 2.28
CA LEU A 397 -4.70 -22.19 1.54
C LEU A 397 -3.54 -23.02 2.14
N GLY A 398 -3.82 -23.90 3.10
CA GLY A 398 -2.83 -24.79 3.72
C GLY A 398 -2.51 -24.41 5.17
N TRP A 399 -3.47 -23.85 5.91
CA TRP A 399 -3.27 -23.56 7.34
C TRP A 399 -3.23 -24.83 8.21
N ARG A 400 -4.05 -25.86 7.93
CA ARG A 400 -4.12 -27.11 8.70
C ARG A 400 -3.48 -28.35 8.05
N GLU A 401 -2.79 -28.18 6.92
CA GLU A 401 -2.14 -29.33 6.25
C GLU A 401 -0.97 -29.90 7.06
#